data_AF-A0A7C8DEL2-F1
#
_entry.id   AF-A0A7C8DEL2-F1
#
_cell.length_a   1.000
_cell.length_b   1.000
_cell.length_c   1.000
_cell.angle_alpha   90.00
_cell.angle_beta   90.00
_cell.angle_gamma   90.00
#
_symmetry.space_group_name_H-M   'P 1'
#
loop_
_entity.id
_entity.type
_entity.pdbx_description
1 polymer ?
#
loop_
_entity_poly.entity_id
_entity_poly.type
_entity_poly.pdbx_seq_one_letter_code
_entity_poly.pdbx_strand_id
1 'polypeptide(L)'
;MTTKKEPQIWRVMAILGVFSLFAGCSSGTDDWECAEDAAKFCSEEDKPARVLRCLETYKPQLSPACSERLNRDYAEKARNKWKKVLGLACRDDVIKHCGDIAPYSPREDVANCLDAKGSAIDPICRSKIRTIMFVRVGRAYDIACRNEIIELCDHISRNAQVPEISACLNEQRDKIPQTCRDMIDGKVLSNREIQVRDQQAEYARKRAEQERLDARAIGAEN
;
A
#
# COMPACT_ATOMS: atom_id res chain seq x y z
N MET A 1 10.49 15.01 61.11
CA MET A 1 9.13 15.57 61.26
C MET A 1 8.21 14.81 60.33
N THR A 2 7.46 13.91 60.92
CA THR A 2 6.55 12.93 60.29
C THR A 2 5.11 13.38 60.51
N THR A 3 4.39 13.69 59.45
CA THR A 3 2.91 13.66 59.35
C THR A 3 2.61 13.59 57.84
N LYS A 4 1.67 12.80 57.32
CA LYS A 4 0.30 12.63 57.77
C LYS A 4 -0.28 11.31 57.20
N LYS A 5 -0.66 10.41 58.10
CA LYS A 5 -1.67 9.37 57.84
C LYS A 5 -3.03 10.02 58.09
N GLU A 6 -4.02 9.76 57.24
CA GLU A 6 -5.40 9.68 57.73
C GLU A 6 -6.19 8.60 56.96
N PRO A 7 -6.99 7.78 57.65
CA PRO A 7 -7.63 6.58 57.09
C PRO A 7 -9.15 6.70 56.96
N GLN A 8 -9.69 5.85 56.08
CA GLN A 8 -10.92 5.05 56.22
C GLN A 8 -12.28 5.74 56.46
N ILE A 9 -13.31 4.99 56.03
CA ILE A 9 -14.74 5.13 56.30
C ILE A 9 -15.41 6.08 55.30
N TRP A 10 -16.27 5.53 54.45
CA TRP A 10 -17.72 5.77 54.45
C TRP A 10 -18.34 4.56 53.75
N ARG A 11 -18.76 3.62 54.59
CA ARG A 11 -19.58 2.46 54.25
C ARG A 11 -21.02 2.92 53.97
N VAL A 12 -21.73 2.04 53.28
CA VAL A 12 -23.19 1.85 53.26
C VAL A 12 -23.98 2.86 52.42
N MET A 13 -24.39 2.42 51.24
CA MET A 13 -25.82 2.34 50.92
C MET A 13 -26.07 1.13 50.03
N ALA A 14 -26.70 0.13 50.64
CA ALA A 14 -27.27 -1.02 49.98
C ALA A 14 -28.44 -0.56 49.10
N ILE A 15 -28.38 -0.87 47.80
CA ILE A 15 -29.55 -0.87 46.92
C ILE A 15 -29.80 -2.32 46.54
N LEU A 16 -30.67 -2.96 47.32
CA LEU A 16 -31.39 -4.16 46.94
C LEU A 16 -32.51 -3.72 46.00
N GLY A 17 -32.41 -4.07 44.72
CA GLY A 17 -33.41 -3.68 43.73
C GLY A 17 -33.23 -4.40 42.40
N VAL A 18 -34.00 -5.46 42.23
CA VAL A 18 -34.52 -5.98 40.96
C VAL A 18 -33.59 -6.86 40.12
N PHE A 19 -33.97 -8.14 40.18
CA PHE A 19 -33.66 -9.27 39.33
C PHE A 19 -33.91 -9.00 37.83
N SER A 20 -33.10 -9.65 37.00
CA SER A 20 -33.35 -10.02 35.60
C SER A 20 -33.31 -8.91 34.54
N LEU A 21 -32.09 -8.59 34.10
CA LEU A 21 -31.73 -8.42 32.68
C LEU A 21 -30.22 -8.72 32.54
N PHE A 22 -29.84 -10.00 32.57
CA PHE A 22 -28.62 -10.44 31.86
C PHE A 22 -28.95 -10.39 30.37
N ALA A 23 -29.07 -9.18 29.81
CA ALA A 23 -28.93 -8.98 28.39
C ALA A 23 -27.52 -9.47 28.04
N GLY A 24 -27.47 -10.44 27.13
CA GLY A 24 -26.29 -11.26 26.87
C GLY A 24 -25.01 -10.43 26.77
N CYS A 25 -23.96 -10.93 27.41
CA CYS A 25 -22.61 -10.68 26.96
C CYS A 25 -22.52 -11.23 25.52
N SER A 26 -22.95 -10.44 24.54
CA SER A 26 -22.40 -10.52 23.20
C SER A 26 -20.91 -10.35 23.41
N SER A 27 -20.18 -11.47 23.39
CA SER A 27 -18.73 -11.45 23.28
C SER A 27 -18.49 -10.63 22.03
N GLY A 28 -17.98 -9.41 22.20
CA GLY A 28 -17.62 -8.53 21.12
C GLY A 28 -16.54 -9.19 20.30
N THR A 29 -16.94 -10.08 19.39
CA THR A 29 -16.24 -10.27 18.14
C THR A 29 -16.55 -9.02 17.35
N ASP A 30 -15.83 -7.96 17.73
CA ASP A 30 -15.82 -6.67 17.06
C ASP A 30 -15.81 -6.92 15.55
N ASP A 31 -16.72 -6.24 14.84
CA ASP A 31 -16.92 -6.24 13.39
C ASP A 31 -15.57 -6.17 12.65
N TRP A 32 -14.93 -7.31 12.48
CA TRP A 32 -13.76 -7.40 11.64
C TRP A 32 -14.30 -7.64 10.23
N GLU A 33 -14.09 -6.65 9.36
CA GLU A 33 -14.51 -6.65 7.95
C GLU A 33 -14.01 -7.87 7.16
N CYS A 34 -13.10 -8.67 7.72
CA CYS A 34 -12.60 -9.92 7.15
C CYS A 34 -13.07 -11.19 7.88
N ALA A 35 -13.98 -11.13 8.85
CA ALA A 35 -14.35 -12.29 9.66
C ALA A 35 -14.91 -13.44 8.82
N GLU A 36 -15.83 -13.14 7.88
CA GLU A 36 -16.41 -14.14 6.98
C GLU A 36 -15.37 -14.73 6.03
N ASP A 37 -14.53 -13.88 5.42
CA ASP A 37 -13.45 -14.33 4.54
C ASP A 37 -12.41 -15.16 5.31
N ALA A 38 -12.11 -14.79 6.55
CA ALA A 38 -11.20 -15.54 7.42
C ALA A 38 -11.76 -16.92 7.75
N ALA A 39 -13.04 -17.03 8.13
CA ALA A 39 -13.69 -18.31 8.38
C ALA A 39 -13.77 -19.19 7.12
N LYS A 40 -13.90 -18.57 5.94
CA LYS A 40 -13.98 -19.27 4.65
C LYS A 40 -12.62 -19.79 4.17
N PHE A 41 -11.57 -18.99 4.29
CA PHE A 41 -10.27 -19.28 3.67
C PHE A 41 -9.19 -19.74 4.65
N CYS A 42 -9.34 -19.44 5.94
CA CYS A 42 -8.35 -19.71 6.97
C CYS A 42 -8.89 -20.66 8.04
N SER A 43 -8.01 -21.43 8.68
CA SER A 43 -8.42 -22.39 9.71
C SER A 43 -8.66 -21.68 11.04
N GLU A 44 -9.62 -22.17 11.84
CA GLU A 44 -9.91 -21.63 13.18
C GLU A 44 -8.71 -21.76 14.15
N GLU A 45 -7.74 -22.63 13.86
CA GLU A 45 -6.51 -22.78 14.64
C GLU A 45 -5.48 -21.66 14.39
N ASP A 46 -5.72 -20.80 13.39
CA ASP A 46 -4.79 -19.72 13.04
C ASP A 46 -4.82 -18.59 14.07
N LYS A 47 -3.66 -18.30 14.67
CA LYS A 47 -3.45 -17.08 15.46
C LYS A 47 -3.72 -15.85 14.58
N PRO A 48 -4.16 -14.69 15.13
CA PRO A 48 -4.50 -13.50 14.35
C PRO A 48 -3.42 -13.05 13.33
N ALA A 49 -2.13 -13.20 13.69
CA ALA A 49 -1.02 -12.91 12.78
C ALA A 49 -0.90 -13.87 11.59
N ARG A 50 -1.37 -15.12 11.73
CA ARG A 50 -1.41 -16.13 10.67
C ARG A 50 -2.61 -15.92 9.76
N VAL A 51 -3.77 -15.52 10.31
CA VAL A 51 -4.98 -15.23 9.53
C VAL A 51 -4.70 -14.17 8.46
N LEU A 52 -4.05 -13.06 8.81
CA LEU A 52 -3.71 -12.01 7.81
C LEU A 52 -2.83 -12.54 6.67
N ARG A 53 -1.88 -13.43 6.97
CA ARG A 53 -0.99 -14.04 5.95
C ARG A 53 -1.74 -15.05 5.08
N CYS A 54 -2.65 -15.80 5.69
CA CYS A 54 -3.54 -16.69 4.97
C CYS A 54 -4.41 -15.89 3.98
N LEU A 55 -5.10 -14.84 4.45
CA LEU A 55 -5.94 -13.97 3.61
C LEU A 55 -5.16 -13.33 2.46
N GLU A 56 -3.88 -13.00 2.65
CA GLU A 56 -3.01 -12.47 1.59
C GLU A 56 -2.86 -13.44 0.41
N THR A 57 -2.86 -14.75 0.66
CA THR A 57 -2.77 -15.78 -0.38
C THR A 57 -4.05 -15.85 -1.22
N TYR A 58 -5.19 -15.49 -0.62
CA TYR A 58 -6.50 -15.50 -1.25
C TYR A 58 -6.99 -14.11 -1.66
N LYS A 59 -6.11 -13.11 -1.68
CA LYS A 59 -6.46 -11.70 -1.93
C LYS A 59 -7.43 -11.44 -3.11
N PRO A 60 -7.31 -12.11 -4.28
CA PRO A 60 -8.23 -11.90 -5.40
C PRO A 60 -9.66 -12.44 -5.15
N GLN A 61 -9.84 -13.30 -4.15
CA GLN A 61 -11.09 -13.99 -3.82
C GLN A 61 -11.78 -13.43 -2.57
N LEU A 62 -11.15 -12.46 -1.89
CA LEU A 62 -11.71 -11.80 -0.72
C LEU A 62 -12.89 -10.90 -1.09
N SER A 63 -13.79 -10.68 -0.14
CA SER A 63 -14.79 -9.63 -0.27
C SER A 63 -14.14 -8.26 -0.48
N PRO A 64 -14.82 -7.31 -1.16
CA PRO A 64 -14.30 -5.96 -1.35
C PRO A 64 -13.94 -5.27 -0.03
N ALA A 65 -14.78 -5.43 1.00
CA ALA A 65 -14.57 -4.85 2.32
C ALA A 65 -13.29 -5.40 2.99
N CYS A 66 -13.12 -6.72 3.00
CA CYS A 66 -11.91 -7.32 3.55
C CYS A 66 -10.66 -6.94 2.75
N SER A 67 -10.73 -6.96 1.42
CA SER A 67 -9.61 -6.58 0.56
C SER A 67 -9.16 -5.14 0.82
N GLU A 68 -10.10 -4.20 0.96
CA GLU A 68 -9.80 -2.82 1.31
C GLU A 68 -9.16 -2.71 2.70
N ARG A 69 -9.73 -3.39 3.71
CA ARG A 69 -9.17 -3.43 5.05
C ARG A 69 -7.75 -3.99 5.09
N LEU A 70 -7.53 -5.13 4.43
CA LEU A 70 -6.22 -5.78 4.32
C LEU A 70 -5.20 -4.83 3.69
N ASN A 71 -5.59 -4.14 2.61
CA ASN A 71 -4.76 -3.10 1.98
C ASN A 71 -4.44 -1.94 2.93
N ARG A 72 -5.42 -1.50 3.73
CA ARG A 72 -5.27 -0.44 4.74
C ARG A 72 -4.24 -0.84 5.81
N ASP A 73 -4.37 -2.05 6.35
CA ASP A 73 -3.48 -2.61 7.37
C ASP A 73 -2.05 -2.80 6.83
N TYR A 74 -1.90 -3.28 5.60
CA TYR A 74 -0.59 -3.38 4.95
C TYR A 74 0.02 -2.01 4.71
N ALA A 75 -0.77 -1.04 4.26
CA ALA A 75 -0.33 0.34 4.10
C ALA A 75 0.13 0.91 5.46
N GLU A 76 -0.57 0.63 6.55
CA GLU A 76 -0.18 1.07 7.91
C GLU A 76 1.01 0.30 8.51
N LYS A 77 1.20 -0.97 8.16
CA LYS A 77 2.44 -1.67 8.55
C LYS A 77 3.63 -1.13 7.78
N ALA A 78 3.48 -0.86 6.49
CA ALA A 78 4.48 -0.16 5.69
C ALA A 78 4.73 1.25 6.25
N ARG A 79 3.63 1.98 6.57
CA ARG A 79 3.49 2.97 7.66
C ARG A 79 4.60 2.99 8.72
N ASN A 80 4.44 2.08 9.65
CA ASN A 80 5.22 2.05 10.87
C ASN A 80 6.63 1.53 10.62
N LYS A 81 6.82 0.61 9.66
CA LYS A 81 8.14 0.10 9.29
C LYS A 81 9.03 1.21 8.72
N TRP A 82 8.51 2.02 7.80
CA TRP A 82 9.25 3.13 7.21
C TRP A 82 9.61 4.20 8.25
N LYS A 83 8.66 4.54 9.13
CA LYS A 83 8.91 5.49 10.24
C LYS A 83 10.03 4.97 11.15
N LYS A 84 10.10 3.67 11.42
CA LYS A 84 11.18 3.05 12.18
C LYS A 84 12.51 3.05 11.43
N VAL A 85 12.50 2.70 10.14
CA VAL A 85 13.75 2.59 9.34
C VAL A 85 14.36 3.96 9.07
N LEU A 86 13.60 4.93 8.55
CA LEU A 86 14.12 6.28 8.30
C LEU A 86 14.23 7.11 9.58
N GLY A 87 13.29 6.98 10.50
CA GLY A 87 13.35 7.73 11.77
C GLY A 87 14.52 7.35 12.66
N LEU A 88 15.13 6.18 12.47
CA LEU A 88 16.36 5.78 13.17
C LEU A 88 17.61 6.05 12.34
N ALA A 89 17.60 5.67 11.05
CA ALA A 89 18.82 5.75 10.23
C ALA A 89 19.05 7.13 9.59
N CYS A 90 18.00 7.93 9.41
CA CYS A 90 18.02 9.15 8.60
C CYS A 90 17.55 10.38 9.35
N ARG A 91 17.32 10.29 10.66
CA ARG A 91 16.70 11.38 11.44
C ARG A 91 17.45 12.69 11.29
N ASP A 92 18.77 12.63 11.49
CA ASP A 92 19.63 13.81 11.48
C ASP A 92 19.76 14.36 10.06
N ASP A 93 19.83 13.49 9.05
CA ASP A 93 19.85 13.89 7.65
C ASP A 93 18.54 14.57 7.20
N VAL A 94 17.38 14.09 7.68
CA VAL A 94 16.09 14.74 7.42
C VAL A 94 16.06 16.14 8.00
N ILE A 95 16.47 16.30 9.27
CA ILE A 95 16.50 17.61 9.93
C ILE A 95 17.47 18.55 9.21
N LYS A 96 18.66 18.05 8.86
CA LYS A 96 19.74 18.84 8.27
C LYS A 96 19.50 19.22 6.82
N HIS A 97 18.91 18.32 6.03
CA HIS A 97 18.84 18.48 4.58
C HIS A 97 17.42 18.64 4.01
N CYS A 98 16.38 18.31 4.81
CA CYS A 98 14.98 18.30 4.40
C CYS A 98 14.08 19.03 5.43
N GLY A 99 14.61 20.04 6.13
CA GLY A 99 13.89 20.74 7.21
C GLY A 99 12.59 21.44 6.78
N ASP A 100 12.44 21.73 5.48
CA ASP A 100 11.24 22.34 4.90
C ASP A 100 10.09 21.33 4.71
N ILE A 101 10.39 20.04 4.85
CA ILE A 101 9.42 18.96 4.73
C ILE A 101 8.79 18.75 6.11
N ALA A 102 7.47 18.92 6.20
CA ALA A 102 6.76 18.75 7.44
C ALA A 102 7.06 17.35 8.04
N PRO A 103 7.15 17.22 9.38
CA PRO A 103 7.43 15.95 10.05
C PRO A 103 6.38 14.85 9.80
N TYR A 104 5.25 15.21 9.16
CA TYR A 104 4.17 14.33 8.75
C TYR A 104 3.99 14.26 7.22
N SER A 105 4.89 14.83 6.43
CA SER A 105 4.79 14.79 4.97
C SER A 105 4.74 13.36 4.45
N PRO A 106 4.10 13.15 3.29
CA PRO A 106 4.20 11.91 2.55
C PRO A 106 5.63 11.40 2.50
N ARG A 107 5.76 10.08 2.62
CA ARG A 107 7.06 9.40 2.59
C ARG A 107 7.91 9.74 1.39
N GLU A 108 7.22 9.92 0.28
CA GLU A 108 7.81 10.19 -1.02
C GLU A 108 8.61 11.48 -0.96
N ASP A 109 8.08 12.54 -0.35
CA ASP A 109 8.76 13.82 -0.26
C ASP A 109 10.06 13.71 0.52
N VAL A 110 10.03 13.02 1.66
CA VAL A 110 11.23 12.79 2.49
C VAL A 110 12.24 11.91 1.76
N ALA A 111 11.81 10.81 1.15
CA ALA A 111 12.70 9.89 0.45
C ALA A 111 13.32 10.55 -0.80
N ASN A 112 12.52 11.26 -1.59
CA ASN A 112 12.97 11.99 -2.78
C ASN A 112 13.93 13.12 -2.40
N CYS A 113 13.63 13.87 -1.33
CA CYS A 113 14.54 14.89 -0.82
C CYS A 113 15.89 14.29 -0.45
N LEU A 114 15.91 13.25 0.38
CA LEU A 114 17.17 12.63 0.80
C LEU A 114 17.92 11.96 -0.35
N ASP A 115 17.21 11.35 -1.30
CA ASP A 115 17.82 10.75 -2.50
C ASP A 115 18.50 11.82 -3.37
N ALA A 116 17.85 12.98 -3.55
CA ALA A 116 18.41 14.12 -4.27
C ALA A 116 19.65 14.72 -3.60
N LYS A 117 19.83 14.52 -2.29
CA LYS A 117 21.06 14.93 -1.59
C LYS A 117 22.23 13.98 -1.83
N GLY A 118 21.96 12.76 -2.30
CA GLY A 118 22.96 11.82 -2.79
C GLY A 118 24.09 11.59 -1.80
N SER A 119 25.28 12.14 -2.11
CA SER A 119 26.47 11.96 -1.27
C SER A 119 26.53 12.80 0.00
N ALA A 120 25.63 13.77 0.17
CA ALA A 120 25.63 14.70 1.29
C ALA A 120 25.02 14.14 2.58
N ILE A 121 24.28 13.03 2.51
CA ILE A 121 23.65 12.34 3.64
C ILE A 121 24.50 11.17 4.15
N ASP A 122 24.22 10.69 5.36
CA ASP A 122 24.92 9.57 5.96
C ASP A 122 24.86 8.30 5.08
N PRO A 123 25.96 7.52 4.94
CA PRO A 123 25.98 6.30 4.14
C PRO A 123 24.94 5.25 4.55
N ILE A 124 24.66 5.11 5.85
CA ILE A 124 23.64 4.20 6.37
C ILE A 124 22.26 4.67 5.94
N CYS A 125 21.98 5.97 6.10
CA CYS A 125 20.73 6.56 5.65
C CYS A 125 20.52 6.34 4.14
N ARG A 126 21.54 6.67 3.33
CA ARG A 126 21.53 6.52 1.87
C ARG A 126 21.26 5.09 1.42
N SER A 127 21.88 4.12 2.08
CA SER A 127 21.66 2.68 1.82
C SER A 127 20.20 2.27 2.11
N LYS A 128 19.62 2.77 3.20
CA LYS A 128 18.21 2.50 3.54
C LYS A 128 17.24 3.16 2.57
N ILE A 129 17.49 4.39 2.15
CA ILE A 129 16.68 5.08 1.13
C ILE A 129 16.71 4.29 -0.18
N ARG A 130 17.90 3.90 -0.67
CA ARG A 130 18.00 3.08 -1.89
C ARG A 130 17.21 1.79 -1.77
N THR A 131 17.29 1.09 -0.63
CA THR A 131 16.53 -0.13 -0.40
C THR A 131 15.01 0.13 -0.50
N ILE A 132 14.54 1.23 0.09
CA ILE A 132 13.13 1.60 0.09
C ILE A 132 12.65 2.00 -1.31
N MET A 133 13.46 2.81 -2.02
CA MET A 133 13.20 3.24 -3.39
C MET A 133 13.20 2.04 -4.33
N PHE A 134 14.14 1.11 -4.17
CA PHE A 134 14.24 -0.11 -4.99
C PHE A 134 13.01 -1.01 -4.84
N VAL A 135 12.48 -1.22 -3.62
CA VAL A 135 11.25 -2.01 -3.42
C VAL A 135 10.03 -1.34 -4.08
N ARG A 136 9.98 -0.01 -4.16
CA ARG A 136 8.90 0.72 -4.84
C ARG A 136 9.04 0.64 -6.35
N VAL A 137 10.22 0.99 -6.86
CA VAL A 137 10.53 0.92 -8.29
C VAL A 137 10.27 -0.49 -8.77
N GLY A 138 10.81 -1.52 -8.10
CA GLY A 138 10.59 -2.92 -8.45
C GLY A 138 9.12 -3.30 -8.60
N ARG A 139 8.21 -2.86 -7.71
CA ARG A 139 6.78 -3.16 -7.86
C ARG A 139 6.10 -2.41 -8.99
N ALA A 140 6.35 -1.12 -9.13
CA ALA A 140 5.77 -0.34 -10.22
C ALA A 140 6.28 -0.82 -11.58
N TYR A 141 7.56 -1.18 -11.63
CA TYR A 141 8.22 -1.78 -12.78
C TYR A 141 7.61 -3.16 -13.13
N ASP A 142 7.38 -4.01 -12.12
CA ASP A 142 6.76 -5.33 -12.26
C ASP A 142 5.23 -5.28 -12.48
N ILE A 143 4.61 -4.10 -12.45
CA ILE A 143 3.22 -3.88 -12.90
C ILE A 143 3.22 -3.34 -14.32
N ALA A 144 4.05 -2.34 -14.60
CA ALA A 144 4.06 -1.64 -15.88
C ALA A 144 4.76 -2.40 -17.02
N CYS A 145 5.74 -3.25 -16.70
CA CYS A 145 6.63 -3.88 -17.68
C CYS A 145 6.68 -5.41 -17.58
N ARG A 146 5.83 -6.07 -16.77
CA ARG A 146 5.97 -7.51 -16.47
C ARG A 146 5.97 -8.38 -17.72
N ASN A 147 5.01 -8.15 -18.61
CA ASN A 147 4.85 -8.99 -19.79
C ASN A 147 6.03 -8.77 -20.74
N GLU A 148 6.47 -7.52 -20.88
CA GLU A 148 7.61 -7.15 -21.70
C GLU A 148 8.92 -7.73 -21.17
N ILE A 149 9.09 -7.81 -19.84
CA ILE A 149 10.26 -8.48 -19.24
C ILE A 149 10.26 -9.97 -19.60
N ILE A 150 9.10 -10.62 -19.51
CA ILE A 150 8.98 -12.06 -19.82
C ILE A 150 9.22 -12.33 -21.31
N GLU A 151 8.68 -11.49 -22.19
CA GLU A 151 8.71 -11.72 -23.64
C GLU A 151 9.98 -11.20 -24.32
N LEU A 152 10.51 -10.06 -23.88
CA LEU A 152 11.61 -9.36 -24.55
C LEU A 152 12.95 -9.50 -23.81
N CYS A 153 12.92 -9.87 -22.54
CA CYS A 153 14.10 -10.00 -21.67
C CYS A 153 14.20 -11.40 -21.03
N ASP A 154 13.80 -12.45 -21.75
CA ASP A 154 13.77 -13.84 -21.28
C ASP A 154 15.14 -14.40 -20.86
N HIS A 155 16.22 -13.88 -21.45
CA HIS A 155 17.61 -14.19 -21.14
C HIS A 155 18.08 -13.59 -19.81
N ILE A 156 17.33 -12.65 -19.24
CA ILE A 156 17.64 -12.06 -17.94
C ILE A 156 17.16 -12.99 -16.83
N SER A 157 18.04 -13.22 -15.85
CA SER A 157 17.69 -14.00 -14.66
C SER A 157 16.46 -13.41 -13.96
N ARG A 158 15.56 -14.26 -13.45
CA ARG A 158 14.41 -13.82 -12.64
C ARG A 158 14.79 -13.05 -11.38
N ASN A 159 16.06 -13.15 -10.97
CA ASN A 159 16.63 -12.45 -9.81
C ASN A 159 17.50 -11.25 -10.22
N ALA A 160 17.46 -10.83 -11.49
CA ALA A 160 18.21 -9.70 -11.98
C ALA A 160 17.83 -8.41 -11.26
N GLN A 161 18.81 -7.52 -11.13
CA GLN A 161 18.59 -6.23 -10.49
C GLN A 161 17.89 -5.28 -11.47
N VAL A 162 17.14 -4.30 -10.95
CA VAL A 162 16.44 -3.29 -11.76
C VAL A 162 17.31 -2.66 -12.87
N PRO A 163 18.61 -2.35 -12.66
CA PRO A 163 19.45 -1.81 -13.74
C PRO A 163 19.62 -2.75 -14.94
N GLU A 164 19.73 -4.06 -14.71
CA GLU A 164 19.90 -5.05 -15.79
C GLU A 164 18.61 -5.16 -16.60
N ILE A 165 17.48 -5.24 -15.89
CA ILE A 165 16.14 -5.28 -16.50
C ILE A 165 15.87 -3.97 -17.28
N SER A 166 16.27 -2.83 -16.72
CA SER A 166 16.13 -1.52 -17.36
C SER A 166 16.99 -1.37 -18.61
N ALA A 167 18.23 -1.89 -18.59
CA ALA A 167 19.08 -1.90 -19.77
C ALA A 167 18.42 -2.68 -20.92
N CYS A 168 17.96 -3.92 -20.66
CA CYS A 168 17.31 -4.72 -21.70
C CYS A 168 16.03 -4.07 -22.24
N LEU A 169 15.14 -3.60 -21.37
CA LEU A 169 13.91 -2.95 -21.85
C LEU A 169 14.18 -1.66 -22.63
N ASN A 170 15.28 -0.95 -22.31
CA ASN A 170 15.69 0.22 -23.07
C ASN A 170 16.27 -0.14 -24.45
N GLU A 171 16.91 -1.30 -24.61
CA GLU A 171 17.28 -1.83 -25.94
C GLU A 171 16.03 -2.20 -26.76
N GLN A 172 14.95 -2.60 -26.10
CA GLN A 172 13.68 -2.97 -26.73
C GLN A 172 12.65 -1.83 -26.70
N ARG A 173 13.09 -0.58 -26.57
CA ARG A 173 12.24 0.59 -26.28
C ARG A 173 11.08 0.80 -27.26
N ASP A 174 11.28 0.48 -28.53
CA ASP A 174 10.27 0.65 -29.58
C ASP A 174 9.19 -0.43 -29.53
N LYS A 175 9.45 -1.56 -28.86
CA LYS A 175 8.55 -2.72 -28.78
C LYS A 175 7.70 -2.74 -27.51
N ILE A 176 8.05 -1.94 -26.51
CA ILE A 176 7.33 -1.89 -25.23
C ILE A 176 6.19 -0.86 -25.26
N PRO A 177 5.15 -0.98 -24.42
CA PRO A 177 4.08 0.01 -24.36
C PRO A 177 4.57 1.32 -23.74
N GLN A 178 3.84 2.40 -24.01
CA GLN A 178 4.20 3.73 -23.51
C GLN A 178 4.25 3.78 -21.97
N THR A 179 3.39 3.03 -21.30
CA THR A 179 3.37 2.91 -19.83
C THR A 179 4.69 2.37 -19.28
N CYS A 180 5.25 1.35 -19.92
CA CYS A 180 6.56 0.81 -19.54
C CYS A 180 7.69 1.78 -19.87
N ARG A 181 7.65 2.46 -21.04
CA ARG A 181 8.62 3.53 -21.39
C ARG A 181 8.64 4.66 -20.37
N ASP A 182 7.46 5.16 -20.00
CA ASP A 182 7.33 6.25 -19.02
C ASP A 182 7.96 5.84 -17.68
N MET A 183 7.79 4.57 -17.26
CA MET A 183 8.40 4.03 -16.05
C MET A 183 9.94 3.95 -16.15
N ILE A 184 10.48 3.48 -17.28
CA ILE A 184 11.94 3.42 -17.53
C ILE A 184 12.56 4.82 -17.50
N ASP A 185 11.87 5.80 -18.07
CA ASP A 185 12.30 7.20 -18.11
C ASP A 185 12.23 7.88 -16.73
N GLY A 186 11.85 7.15 -15.67
CA GLY A 186 11.69 7.71 -14.32
C GLY A 186 10.51 8.66 -14.21
N LYS A 187 9.61 8.69 -15.21
CA LYS A 187 8.33 9.40 -15.14
C LYS A 187 7.38 8.53 -14.33
N VAL A 188 7.62 8.47 -13.02
CA VAL A 188 6.69 7.87 -12.08
C VAL A 188 5.44 8.74 -12.09
N LEU A 189 4.48 8.39 -12.94
CA LEU A 189 3.14 8.95 -12.86
C LEU A 189 2.64 8.63 -11.45
N SER A 190 2.20 9.66 -10.75
CA SER A 190 1.51 9.46 -9.47
C SER A 190 0.35 8.48 -9.69
N ASN A 191 0.01 7.67 -8.67
CA ASN A 191 -1.13 6.76 -8.76
C ASN A 191 -2.42 7.48 -9.22
N ARG A 192 -2.54 8.78 -8.92
CA ARG A 192 -3.62 9.64 -9.38
C ARG A 192 -3.60 9.87 -10.88
N GLU A 193 -2.44 10.11 -11.47
CA GLU A 193 -2.29 10.26 -12.93
C GLU A 193 -2.55 8.95 -13.67
N ILE A 194 -2.12 7.82 -13.10
CA ILE A 194 -2.45 6.49 -13.64
C ILE A 194 -3.97 6.28 -13.65
N GLN A 195 -4.64 6.52 -12.51
CA GLN A 195 -6.10 6.42 -12.42
C GLN A 195 -6.81 7.34 -13.41
N VAL A 196 -6.34 8.58 -13.58
CA VAL A 196 -6.93 9.53 -14.54
C VAL A 196 -6.75 9.04 -15.97
N ARG A 197 -5.57 8.51 -16.33
CA ARG A 197 -5.34 7.95 -17.67
C ARG A 197 -6.20 6.71 -17.94
N ASP A 198 -6.35 5.83 -16.96
CA ASP A 198 -7.20 4.64 -17.09
C ASP A 198 -8.68 5.02 -17.25
N GLN A 199 -9.16 5.99 -16.46
CA GLN A 199 -10.52 6.52 -16.60
C GLN A 199 -10.73 7.18 -17.97
N GLN A 200 -9.76 7.93 -18.46
CA GLN A 200 -9.82 8.54 -19.80
C GLN A 200 -9.84 7.48 -20.91
N ALA A 201 -9.03 6.43 -20.78
CA ALA A 201 -9.00 5.33 -21.74
C ALA A 201 -10.32 4.55 -21.74
N GLU A 202 -10.90 4.28 -20.56
CA GLU A 202 -12.21 3.65 -20.45
C GLU A 202 -13.32 4.51 -21.06
N TYR A 203 -13.32 5.81 -20.79
CA TYR A 203 -14.28 6.76 -21.37
C TYR A 203 -14.16 6.81 -22.90
N ALA A 204 -12.94 6.83 -23.44
CA ALA A 204 -12.69 6.80 -24.88
C ALA A 204 -13.22 5.50 -25.52
N ARG A 205 -13.06 4.34 -24.87
CA ARG A 205 -13.60 3.06 -25.35
C ARG A 205 -15.13 3.07 -25.40
N LYS A 206 -15.78 3.54 -24.32
CA LYS A 206 -17.25 3.65 -24.26
C LYS A 206 -17.79 4.58 -25.35
N ARG A 207 -17.12 5.71 -25.58
CA ARG A 207 -17.48 6.64 -26.65
C ARG A 207 -17.35 6.00 -28.04
N ALA A 208 -16.24 5.31 -28.31
CA ALA A 208 -16.04 4.63 -29.59
C ALA A 208 -17.05 3.49 -29.82
N GLU A 209 -17.46 2.79 -28.75
CA GLU A 209 -18.52 1.79 -28.82
C GLU A 209 -19.89 2.43 -29.13
N GLN A 210 -20.23 3.54 -28.49
CA GLN A 210 -21.46 4.28 -28.77
C GLN A 210 -21.51 4.75 -30.23
N GLU A 211 -20.42 5.36 -30.73
CA GLU A 211 -20.33 5.82 -32.12
C GLU A 211 -20.53 4.66 -33.14
N ARG A 212 -20.08 3.45 -32.79
CA ARG A 212 -20.33 2.24 -33.61
C ARG A 212 -21.79 1.78 -33.58
N LEU A 213 -22.46 1.91 -32.44
CA LEU A 213 -23.89 1.57 -32.32
C LEU A 213 -24.75 2.57 -33.09
N ASP A 214 -24.45 3.86 -32.97
CA ASP A 214 -25.16 4.93 -33.69
C ASP A 214 -24.98 4.77 -35.21
N ALA A 215 -23.76 4.47 -35.68
CA ALA A 215 -23.50 4.22 -37.10
C ALA A 215 -24.27 2.99 -37.63
N ARG A 216 -24.46 1.94 -36.81
CA ARG A 216 -25.26 0.76 -37.18
C ARG A 216 -26.75 1.08 -37.26
N ALA A 217 -27.26 1.95 -36.40
CA ALA A 217 -28.66 2.35 -36.41
C ALA A 217 -29.00 3.12 -37.70
N ILE A 218 -28.16 4.08 -38.09
CA ILE A 218 -28.34 4.86 -39.33
C ILE A 218 -28.29 3.97 -40.59
N GLY A 219 -27.44 2.94 -40.57
CA GLY A 219 -27.32 1.99 -41.68
C GLY A 219 -28.49 1.01 -41.83
N ALA A 220 -29.36 0.87 -40.81
CA ALA A 220 -30.51 -0.04 -40.85
C ALA A 220 -31.80 0.62 -41.38
N GLU A 221 -31.84 1.95 -41.50
CA GLU A 221 -32.99 2.72 -41.96
C GLU A 221 -32.97 3.04 -43.47
N ASN A 222 -31.87 2.71 -44.16
CA ASN A 222 -31.72 2.87 -45.62
C ASN A 222 -31.73 1.50 -46.32
#